data_AF-A0A925EBJ6-F1
#
_entry.id   AF-A0A925EBJ6-F1
#
_cell.length_a   1.000
_cell.length_b   1.000
_cell.length_c   1.000
_cell.angle_alpha   90.00
_cell.angle_beta   90.00
_cell.angle_gamma   90.00
#
_symmetry.space_group_name_H-M   'P 1'
#
loop_
_entity.id
_entity.type
_entity.pdbx_description
1 polymer ?
#
loop_
_entity_poly.entity_id
_entity_poly.type
_entity_poly.pdbx_seq_one_letter_code
_entity_poly.pdbx_strand_id
1 'polypeptide(L)' 'AMWWMAKRKIENWLAWIFSNMIAIPLNFYKGLMLFTLMYVLFLAMAWWGYIEWKKKVAPR' A
#
# COMPACT_ATOMS: atom_id res chain seq x y z
N ALA A 1 -21.03 7.13 13.89
CA ALA A 1 -20.69 6.04 12.95
C ALA A 1 -19.43 6.30 12.09
N MET A 2 -18.90 7.53 11.98
CA MET A 2 -17.81 7.85 11.03
C MET A 2 -16.38 7.60 11.53
N TRP A 3 -16.21 7.15 12.78
CA TRP A 3 -14.89 6.96 13.40
C TRP A 3 -14.26 5.60 13.04
N TRP A 4 -15.08 4.57 12.82
CA TRP A 4 -14.61 3.21 12.47
C TRP A 4 -14.09 3.11 11.03
N MET A 5 -14.62 3.91 10.10
CA MET A 5 -14.09 3.97 8.73
C MET A 5 -12.71 4.63 8.66
N ALA A 6 -12.40 5.56 9.58
CA ALA A 6 -11.11 6.22 9.65
C ALA A 6 -10.00 5.28 10.16
N LYS A 7 -10.31 4.39 11.12
CA LYS A 7 -9.37 3.35 11.59
C LYS A 7 -9.14 2.24 10.56
N ARG A 8 -10.18 1.77 9.85
CA ARG A 8 -10.03 0.75 8.79
C ARG A 8 -9.18 1.21 7.59
N LYS A 9 -9.09 2.52 7.34
CA LYS A 9 -8.20 3.06 6.30
C LYS A 9 -6.71 2.81 6.61
N ILE A 10 -6.33 2.69 7.88
CA ILE A 10 -4.95 2.48 8.34
C ILE A 10 -4.49 1.05 8.02
N GLU A 11 -5.34 0.07 8.33
CA GLU A 11 -5.09 -1.34 8.05
C GLU A 11 -4.98 -1.60 6.55
N ASN A 12 -5.76 -0.87 5.73
CA ASN A 12 -5.71 -1.03 4.29
C ASN A 12 -4.31 -0.72 3.73
N TRP A 13 -3.69 0.42 4.09
CA TRP A 13 -2.35 0.78 3.56
C TRP A 13 -1.27 -0.25 3.90
N LEU A 14 -1.26 -0.75 5.15
CA LEU A 14 -0.34 -1.80 5.58
C LEU A 14 -0.59 -3.12 4.85
N ALA A 15 -1.85 -3.51 4.66
CA ALA A 15 -2.22 -4.72 3.91
C ALA A 15 -1.80 -4.63 2.43
N TRP A 16 -1.96 -3.46 1.80
CA TRP A 16 -1.49 -3.21 0.43
C TRP A 16 0.04 -3.30 0.35
N ILE A 17 0.78 -2.68 1.26
CA ILE A 17 2.25 -2.76 1.28
C ILE A 17 2.71 -4.21 1.45
N PHE A 18 2.11 -4.96 2.39
CA PHE A 18 2.45 -6.36 2.64
C PHE A 18 2.16 -7.26 1.44
N SER A 19 0.99 -7.11 0.82
CA SER A 19 0.60 -7.89 -0.37
C SER A 19 1.52 -7.60 -1.57
N ASN A 20 1.85 -6.32 -1.82
CA ASN A 20 2.79 -5.93 -2.88
C ASN A 20 4.21 -6.47 -2.59
N MET A 21 4.66 -6.46 -1.33
CA MET A 21 5.97 -6.99 -0.93
C MET A 21 6.10 -8.50 -1.18
N ILE A 22 5.01 -9.27 -1.11
CA ILE A 22 4.98 -10.68 -1.48
C ILE A 22 4.85 -10.86 -3.00
N ALA A 23 4.04 -10.03 -3.66
CA ALA A 23 3.77 -10.12 -5.09
C ALA A 23 4.99 -9.78 -5.97
N ILE A 24 5.85 -8.84 -5.55
CA ILE A 24 7.06 -8.43 -6.27
C ILE A 24 8.05 -9.60 -6.45
N PRO A 25 8.56 -10.26 -5.38
CA PRO A 25 9.48 -11.38 -5.53
C PRO A 25 8.83 -12.57 -6.24
N LEU A 26 7.53 -12.84 -5.99
CA LEU A 26 6.82 -13.94 -6.64
C LEU A 26 6.71 -13.75 -8.17
N ASN A 27 6.40 -12.53 -8.63
CA ASN A 27 6.32 -12.23 -10.07
C ASN A 27 7.69 -12.06 -10.73
N PHE A 28 8.70 -11.61 -9.96
CA PHE A 28 10.08 -11.56 -10.41
C PHE A 28 10.61 -12.98 -10.68
N TYR A 29 10.34 -13.94 -9.78
CA TYR A 29 10.67 -15.35 -9.99
C TYR A 29 9.95 -15.97 -11.19
N LYS A 30 8.74 -15.53 -11.51
CA LYS A 30 7.99 -15.98 -12.70
C LYS A 30 8.46 -15.34 -14.02
N GLY A 31 9.39 -14.39 -13.98
CA GLY A 31 9.83 -13.65 -15.18
C GLY A 31 8.79 -12.67 -15.75
N LEU A 32 7.73 -12.39 -14.99
CA LEU A 32 6.64 -11.51 -15.41
C LEU A 32 6.97 -10.05 -15.08
N MET A 33 7.87 -9.44 -15.87
CA MET A 33 8.35 -8.08 -15.66
C MET A 33 7.22 -7.03 -15.71
N LEU A 34 6.24 -7.19 -16.62
CA LEU A 34 5.13 -6.23 -16.76
C LEU A 34 4.25 -6.16 -15.49
N PHE A 35 3.91 -7.32 -14.92
CA PHE A 35 3.13 -7.39 -13.67
C PHE A 35 3.92 -6.84 -12.49
N THR A 36 5.21 -7.17 -12.41
CA THR A 36 6.10 -6.66 -11.36
C THR A 36 6.11 -5.13 -11.37
N LEU A 37 6.16 -4.51 -12.54
CA LEU A 37 6.15 -3.06 -12.70
C LEU A 37 4.82 -2.43 -12.22
N MET A 38 3.68 -3.06 -12.51
CA MET A 38 2.38 -2.64 -11.96
C MET A 38 2.32 -2.76 -10.43
N TYR A 39 2.84 -3.84 -9.84
CA TYR A 39 2.90 -3.99 -8.38
C TYR A 39 3.82 -2.95 -7.72
N VAL A 40 4.92 -2.55 -8.37
CA VAL A 40 5.78 -1.45 -7.89
C VAL A 40 5.02 -0.11 -7.90
N LEU A 41 4.22 0.16 -8.93
CA LEU A 41 3.37 1.35 -8.98
C LEU A 41 2.30 1.35 -7.86
N PHE A 42 1.68 0.20 -7.59
CA PHE A 42 0.76 0.06 -6.46
C PHE A 42 1.44 0.25 -5.11
N LEU A 43 2.67 -0.27 -4.94
CA LEU A 43 3.48 -0.03 -3.74
C LEU A 43 3.78 1.46 -3.55
N ALA A 44 4.12 2.17 -4.62
CA ALA A 44 4.38 3.62 -4.57
C ALA A 44 3.11 4.43 -4.21
N MET A 45 1.96 4.09 -4.81
CA MET A 45 0.68 4.69 -4.41
C MET A 45 0.32 4.39 -2.95
N ALA A 46 0.56 3.17 -2.50
CA ALA A 46 0.34 2.78 -1.10
C ALA A 46 1.21 3.58 -0.14
N TRP A 47 2.46 3.84 -0.53
CA TRP A 47 3.41 4.66 0.21
C TRP A 47 2.96 6.13 0.33
N TRP A 48 2.55 6.75 -0.78
CA TRP A 48 2.05 8.12 -0.77
C TRP A 48 0.81 8.29 0.10
N GLY A 49 -0.14 7.37 -0.01
CA GLY A 49 -1.34 7.42 0.82
C GLY A 49 -1.08 7.19 2.31
N TYR A 50 -0.08 6.38 2.66
CA TYR A 50 0.38 6.24 4.04
C TYR A 50 0.99 7.54 4.59
N ILE A 51 1.79 8.25 3.79
CA ILE A 51 2.37 9.55 4.16
C ILE A 51 1.27 10.62 4.35
N GLU A 52 0.34 10.71 3.39
CA GLU A 52 -0.81 11.62 3.42
C GLU A 52 -1.69 11.36 4.66
N TRP A 53 -1.89 10.09 4.99
CA TRP A 53 -2.64 9.68 6.19
C TRP A 53 -1.89 10.04 7.48
N LYS A 54 -0.58 9.79 7.54
CA LYS A 54 0.24 10.15 8.71
C LYS A 54 0.22 11.67 8.96
N LYS A 55 0.20 12.48 7.90
CA LYS A 55 0.01 13.94 7.96
C LYS A 55 -1.38 14.34 8.45
N LYS A 56 -2.44 13.61 8.11
CA LYS A 56 -3.81 13.89 8.57
C LYS A 56 -4.06 13.53 10.03
N VAL A 57 -3.30 12.57 10.56
CA VAL A 57 -3.48 12.07 11.94
C VAL A 57 -2.55 12.73 12.95
N ALA A 58 -1.41 13.28 12.52
CA ALA A 58 -0.66 14.23 13.35
C ALA A 58 -1.46 15.55 13.40
N PRO A 59 -2.14 15.88 14.51
CA PRO A 59 -2.70 17.22 14.66
C PRO A 59 -1.49 18.16 14.77
N ARG A 60 -1.55 19.28 14.04
CA ARG A 60 -0.70 20.42 14.37
C ARG A 60 -0.94 20.86 15.80
#